data_AF-A0A7C3ZUA7-F1
#
_entry.id   AF-A0A7C3ZUA7-F1
#
_cell.length_a   1.000
_cell.length_b   1.000
_cell.length_c   1.000
_cell.angle_alpha   90.00
_cell.angle_beta   90.00
_cell.angle_gamma   90.00
#
_symmetry.space_group_name_H-M   'P 1'
#
loop_
_entity.id
_entity.type
_entity.pdbx_description
1 polymer ?
#
loop_
_entity_poly.entity_id
_entity_poly.type
_entity_poly.pdbx_seq_one_letter_code
_entity_poly.pdbx_strand_id
1 'polypeptide(L)'
;MTVSLVNVAKYFQGLSHQERALKRLQEQILKVRPELLADNSDFIRIWRKQAISPPSNGSASSLQSSIKLNVPFLSQLDNVNNPYGTTANVTSVAMCMAYFGQPMKNAKGQQLEDELFEACTNYKLDRHSPTDLQQLAKVYGYQDTFQFDAKWEDVKKWLSLGKPCITHGWFTRTGHVVTIIGYNEKGWIVNDPFGEWYSTGYDNKASGAGLIYSYDLMRQLCGADGDLWIHYFDGKVAGASTVPPAAPPVATGSGSSAGGSANVSSSSAPPKSLQDIYQNGQTVALTEVAKYPELVAQIQIRLKMLGLLQGTADGAYGPITQAAIVRVAKAFKQPEDRITPESAKQLIQAQSVPGFNPQREMISPEVTAKILNCPLADAQKYLPGMLNALNEKKILNKPTLIAALATIGVETAGFRPIKEWGGDAYFTEMYEGRSDLGNTQPGDGARYHGRGFIQITGRANYRDYGRKLGVPLEQNPDLALDAEIGARILAQYFWDREIDMIAKEGDWKGVRRAVNGGLNGWDEFWPLVQKLQSAIA
;
A
#
# COMPACT_ATOMS: atom_id res chain seq x y z
N MET A 1 19.32 -39.28 -34.31
CA MET A 1 18.36 -38.92 -35.37
C MET A 1 17.87 -37.52 -35.07
N THR A 2 17.59 -36.69 -36.08
CA THR A 2 17.06 -35.33 -35.87
C THR A 2 15.54 -35.38 -35.84
N VAL A 3 14.95 -34.73 -34.84
CA VAL A 3 13.51 -34.78 -34.63
C VAL A 3 12.83 -33.66 -35.42
N SER A 4 11.81 -33.98 -36.22
CA SER A 4 11.01 -32.99 -36.97
C SER A 4 9.92 -32.39 -36.07
N LEU A 5 10.03 -31.11 -35.71
CA LEU A 5 9.04 -30.42 -34.86
C LEU A 5 7.65 -30.41 -35.49
N VAL A 6 7.55 -30.41 -36.83
CA VAL A 6 6.28 -30.45 -37.58
C VAL A 6 5.51 -31.75 -37.31
N ASN A 7 6.19 -32.87 -37.07
CA ASN A 7 5.57 -34.19 -36.89
C ASN A 7 5.42 -34.61 -35.42
N VAL A 8 5.93 -33.81 -34.47
CA VAL A 8 6.07 -34.20 -33.06
C VAL A 8 4.92 -33.69 -32.18
N ALA A 9 4.28 -32.59 -32.55
CA ALA A 9 3.19 -32.03 -31.76
C ALA A 9 1.91 -32.87 -31.90
N LYS A 10 1.61 -33.71 -30.90
CA LYS A 10 0.37 -34.52 -30.81
C LYS A 10 -0.93 -33.68 -30.79
N TYR A 11 -0.83 -32.36 -30.63
CA TYR A 11 -1.94 -31.40 -30.53
C TYR A 11 -2.07 -30.47 -31.75
N PHE A 12 -1.33 -30.73 -32.82
CA PHE A 12 -1.36 -29.89 -33.99
C PHE A 12 -2.56 -30.21 -34.88
N GLN A 13 -3.46 -29.23 -35.11
CA GLN A 13 -4.66 -29.44 -35.94
C GLN A 13 -4.38 -29.38 -37.46
N GLY A 14 -3.11 -29.50 -37.89
CA GLY A 14 -2.75 -29.64 -39.31
C GLY A 14 -3.02 -28.43 -40.20
N LEU A 15 -3.22 -27.23 -39.63
CA LEU A 15 -3.49 -26.03 -40.42
C LEU A 15 -2.18 -25.50 -41.04
N SER A 16 -2.21 -25.23 -42.36
CA SER A 16 -1.01 -24.91 -43.17
C SER A 16 -0.17 -23.74 -42.68
N HIS A 17 -0.78 -22.74 -42.02
CA HIS A 17 -0.05 -21.62 -41.43
C HIS A 17 0.73 -22.02 -40.18
N GLN A 18 0.18 -22.94 -39.38
CA GLN A 18 0.86 -23.45 -38.20
C GLN A 18 2.06 -24.31 -38.67
N GLU A 19 1.87 -25.20 -39.66
CA GLU A 19 2.97 -26.03 -40.19
C GLU A 19 4.14 -25.18 -40.68
N ARG A 20 3.82 -24.09 -41.40
CA ARG A 20 4.82 -23.11 -41.83
C ARG A 20 5.52 -22.42 -40.66
N ALA A 21 4.81 -22.08 -39.60
CA ALA A 21 5.39 -21.47 -38.41
C ALA A 21 6.33 -22.45 -37.66
N LEU A 22 5.92 -23.71 -37.49
CA LEU A 22 6.77 -24.73 -36.89
C LEU A 22 7.99 -25.06 -37.74
N LYS A 23 7.82 -25.13 -39.07
CA LYS A 23 8.93 -25.35 -40.00
C LYS A 23 9.93 -24.19 -39.92
N ARG A 24 9.45 -22.95 -39.89
CA ARG A 24 10.30 -21.77 -39.74
C ARG A 24 11.01 -21.74 -38.38
N LEU A 25 10.33 -22.11 -37.30
CA LEU A 25 10.96 -22.22 -35.98
C LEU A 25 12.07 -23.29 -35.98
N GLN A 26 11.81 -24.45 -36.59
CA GLN A 26 12.81 -25.51 -36.72
C GLN A 26 14.02 -25.05 -37.53
N GLU A 27 13.82 -24.33 -38.64
CA GLU A 27 14.90 -23.75 -39.45
C GLU A 27 15.74 -22.75 -38.64
N GLN A 28 15.11 -21.91 -37.80
CA GLN A 28 15.82 -20.98 -36.93
C GLN A 28 16.63 -21.72 -35.84
N ILE A 29 16.05 -22.74 -35.21
CA ILE A 29 16.75 -23.52 -34.20
C ILE A 29 17.94 -24.27 -34.82
N LEU A 30 17.78 -24.87 -35.99
CA LEU A 30 18.90 -25.52 -36.69
C LEU A 30 20.05 -24.54 -37.02
N LYS A 31 19.73 -23.26 -37.27
CA LYS A 31 20.73 -22.24 -37.60
C LYS A 31 21.47 -21.71 -36.36
N VAL A 32 20.79 -21.59 -35.22
CA VAL A 32 21.31 -20.88 -34.04
C VAL A 32 21.71 -21.83 -32.91
N ARG A 33 20.96 -22.92 -32.71
CA ARG A 33 21.10 -23.87 -31.59
C ARG A 33 20.69 -25.30 -32.01
N PRO A 34 21.38 -25.94 -32.98
CA PRO A 34 20.97 -27.23 -33.54
C PRO A 34 20.94 -28.37 -32.50
N GLU A 35 21.69 -28.24 -31.41
CA GLU A 35 21.73 -29.22 -30.31
C GLU A 35 20.40 -29.33 -29.55
N LEU A 36 19.52 -28.33 -29.62
CA LEU A 36 18.20 -28.38 -29.02
C LEU A 36 17.25 -29.37 -29.73
N LEU A 37 17.53 -29.73 -30.98
CA LEU A 37 16.72 -30.69 -31.76
C LEU A 37 17.30 -32.11 -31.76
N ALA A 38 18.39 -32.33 -31.03
CA ALA A 38 18.91 -33.66 -30.79
C ALA A 38 17.94 -34.45 -29.89
N ASP A 39 17.78 -35.76 -30.15
CA ASP A 39 16.84 -36.63 -29.40
C ASP A 39 17.09 -36.65 -27.89
N ASN A 40 18.30 -36.32 -27.45
CA ASN A 40 18.75 -36.30 -26.06
C ASN A 40 18.79 -34.88 -25.45
N SER A 41 18.33 -33.85 -26.17
CA SER A 41 18.35 -32.49 -25.66
C SER A 41 17.38 -32.31 -24.48
N ASP A 42 17.75 -31.44 -23.54
CA ASP A 42 16.85 -31.12 -22.42
C ASP A 42 15.53 -30.52 -22.91
N PHE A 43 15.55 -29.81 -24.03
CA PHE A 43 14.35 -29.29 -24.68
C PHE A 43 13.38 -30.41 -25.09
N ILE A 44 13.88 -31.47 -25.75
CA ILE A 44 13.08 -32.64 -26.14
C ILE A 44 12.67 -33.47 -24.91
N ARG A 45 13.52 -33.53 -23.88
CA ARG A 45 13.31 -34.32 -22.65
C ARG A 45 12.25 -33.73 -21.73
N ILE A 46 12.27 -32.41 -21.54
CA ILE A 46 11.21 -31.65 -20.84
C ILE A 46 9.88 -31.83 -21.57
N TRP A 47 9.89 -31.74 -22.90
CA TRP A 47 8.68 -31.87 -23.70
C TRP A 47 8.09 -33.30 -23.68
N ARG A 48 8.92 -34.36 -23.76
CA ARG A 48 8.47 -35.76 -23.71
C ARG A 48 8.01 -36.21 -22.31
N LYS A 49 8.09 -35.37 -21.26
CA LYS A 49 7.79 -35.71 -19.86
C LYS A 49 8.49 -36.99 -19.37
N GLN A 50 9.71 -37.28 -19.82
CA GLN A 50 10.49 -38.35 -19.21
C GLN A 50 11.19 -37.83 -17.97
N ALA A 51 10.62 -38.15 -16.81
CA ALA A 51 11.19 -37.84 -15.50
C ALA A 51 12.51 -38.59 -15.29
N ILE A 52 13.50 -37.89 -14.72
CA ILE A 52 14.72 -38.50 -14.19
C ILE A 52 14.33 -39.23 -12.90
N SER A 53 14.49 -40.55 -12.85
CA SER A 53 14.45 -41.29 -11.57
C SER A 53 15.87 -41.30 -10.97
N PRO A 54 16.09 -40.84 -9.73
CA PRO A 54 17.33 -41.10 -8.99
C PRO A 54 17.31 -42.53 -8.41
N PRO A 55 18.47 -43.08 -7.99
CA PRO A 55 18.59 -44.48 -7.59
C PRO A 55 17.75 -44.80 -6.35
N SER A 56 17.08 -45.94 -6.40
CA SER A 56 16.33 -46.53 -5.30
C SER A 56 17.27 -46.90 -4.15
N ASN A 57 17.04 -46.29 -2.97
CA ASN A 57 17.14 -46.93 -1.67
C ASN A 57 16.53 -46.02 -0.59
N GLY A 58 15.42 -46.46 0.01
CA GLY A 58 14.79 -45.80 1.16
C GLY A 58 13.26 -45.89 1.10
N SER A 59 12.68 -46.65 2.03
CA SER A 59 11.26 -46.97 2.11
C SER A 59 10.33 -45.75 2.07
N ALA A 60 9.25 -45.85 1.30
CA ALA A 60 8.14 -44.90 1.36
C ALA A 60 7.58 -44.81 2.80
N SER A 61 7.88 -43.70 3.47
CA SER A 61 7.24 -43.32 4.73
C SER A 61 5.78 -42.95 4.44
N SER A 62 4.82 -43.71 4.98
CA SER A 62 3.41 -43.31 5.02
C SER A 62 3.31 -41.92 5.67
N LEU A 63 2.66 -40.95 5.01
CA LEU A 63 2.43 -39.61 5.56
C LEU A 63 1.74 -39.72 6.93
N GLN A 64 2.27 -39.01 7.92
CA GLN A 64 1.70 -38.97 9.27
C GLN A 64 0.30 -38.35 9.24
N SER A 65 -0.62 -38.83 10.09
CA SER A 65 -2.02 -38.37 10.11
C SER A 65 -2.19 -36.93 10.61
N SER A 66 -1.21 -36.40 11.35
CA SER A 66 -1.14 -35.00 11.75
C SER A 66 0.31 -34.59 12.02
N ILE A 67 0.63 -33.34 11.69
CA ILE A 67 1.92 -32.72 11.92
C ILE A 67 1.67 -31.32 12.46
N LYS A 68 2.45 -30.90 13.49
CA LYS A 68 2.54 -29.51 13.91
C LYS A 68 4.00 -29.20 14.22
N LEU A 69 4.63 -28.40 13.38
CA LEU A 69 5.99 -27.91 13.57
C LEU A 69 5.99 -26.84 14.65
N ASN A 70 7.07 -26.77 15.42
CA ASN A 70 7.23 -25.80 16.50
C ASN A 70 7.77 -24.46 15.94
N VAL A 71 7.11 -23.94 14.91
CA VAL A 71 7.47 -22.68 14.25
C VAL A 71 7.09 -21.53 15.18
N PRO A 72 8.04 -20.67 15.57
CA PRO A 72 7.75 -19.49 16.36
C PRO A 72 6.68 -18.63 15.68
N PHE A 73 5.73 -18.11 16.46
CA PHE A 73 4.75 -17.15 15.96
C PHE A 73 5.29 -15.73 16.07
N LEU A 74 5.13 -14.96 15.00
CA LEU A 74 5.38 -13.52 14.93
C LEU A 74 4.14 -12.86 14.33
N SER A 75 3.69 -11.75 14.91
CA SER A 75 2.53 -10.99 14.43
C SER A 75 2.98 -9.82 13.56
N GLN A 76 2.37 -9.59 12.40
CA GLN A 76 2.63 -8.37 11.62
C GLN A 76 2.15 -7.12 12.37
N LEU A 77 1.21 -7.29 13.30
CA LEU A 77 0.79 -6.20 14.17
C LEU A 77 1.94 -5.77 15.11
N ASP A 78 2.93 -6.65 15.34
CA ASP A 78 4.16 -6.37 16.07
C ASP A 78 5.24 -5.71 15.18
N ASN A 79 5.01 -5.60 13.86
CA ASN A 79 5.95 -4.94 12.95
C ASN A 79 6.03 -3.44 13.22
N VAL A 80 7.25 -2.95 13.27
CA VAL A 80 7.54 -1.52 13.34
C VAL A 80 7.06 -0.78 12.09
N ASN A 81 7.08 -1.42 10.91
CA ASN A 81 6.65 -0.81 9.64
C ASN A 81 5.35 -1.41 9.10
N ASN A 82 4.38 -0.55 8.73
CA ASN A 82 3.11 -0.90 8.08
C ASN A 82 2.36 -2.13 8.68
N PRO A 83 2.10 -2.15 10.01
CA PRO A 83 1.52 -3.31 10.71
C PRO A 83 0.07 -3.66 10.34
N TYR A 84 -0.70 -2.67 9.84
CA TYR A 84 -2.07 -2.87 9.34
C TYR A 84 -2.17 -3.05 7.83
N GLY A 85 -1.07 -2.87 7.11
CA GLY A 85 -1.02 -3.06 5.66
C GLY A 85 -0.32 -4.38 5.30
N THR A 86 0.52 -4.31 4.28
CA THR A 86 1.07 -5.44 3.51
C THR A 86 2.37 -6.05 4.06
N THR A 87 2.54 -6.12 5.38
CA THR A 87 3.82 -6.61 5.96
C THR A 87 3.80 -8.06 6.44
N ALA A 88 2.66 -8.73 6.28
CA ALA A 88 2.53 -10.19 6.34
C ALA A 88 3.70 -10.93 5.70
N ASN A 89 4.17 -10.41 4.55
CA ASN A 89 5.21 -10.96 3.70
C ASN A 89 6.52 -11.22 4.46
N VAL A 90 7.13 -10.16 4.99
CA VAL A 90 8.41 -10.24 5.70
C VAL A 90 8.25 -10.91 7.07
N THR A 91 7.09 -10.78 7.72
CA THR A 91 6.78 -11.48 8.98
C THR A 91 6.73 -12.99 8.81
N SER A 92 6.13 -13.47 7.72
CA SER A 92 6.09 -14.91 7.43
C SER A 92 7.47 -15.47 7.07
N VAL A 93 8.31 -14.70 6.35
CA VAL A 93 9.71 -15.07 6.09
C VAL A 93 10.50 -15.17 7.40
N ALA A 94 10.32 -14.22 8.32
CA ALA A 94 10.98 -14.24 9.63
C ALA A 94 10.60 -15.46 10.47
N MET A 95 9.31 -15.85 10.50
CA MET A 95 8.85 -17.04 11.22
C MET A 95 9.57 -18.30 10.73
N CYS A 96 9.68 -18.46 9.41
CA CYS A 96 10.38 -19.59 8.80
C CYS A 96 11.89 -19.57 9.10
N MET A 97 12.55 -18.41 9.02
CA MET A 97 13.97 -18.28 9.38
C MET A 97 14.22 -18.60 10.85
N ALA A 98 13.36 -18.12 11.75
CA ALA A 98 13.47 -18.35 13.18
C ALA A 98 13.34 -19.83 13.54
N TYR A 99 12.44 -20.55 12.86
CA TYR A 99 12.31 -21.99 12.99
C TYR A 99 13.63 -22.73 12.69
N PHE A 100 14.39 -22.26 11.72
CA PHE A 100 15.72 -22.80 11.38
C PHE A 100 16.87 -22.23 12.21
N GLY A 101 16.56 -21.58 13.34
CA GLY A 101 17.55 -21.10 14.29
C GLY A 101 18.09 -19.70 13.99
N GLN A 102 17.47 -18.93 13.08
CA GLN A 102 17.76 -17.49 13.04
C GLN A 102 17.35 -16.90 14.39
N PRO A 103 18.23 -16.11 15.04
CA PRO A 103 17.81 -15.34 16.20
C PRO A 103 16.62 -14.45 15.82
N MET A 104 15.50 -14.58 16.55
CA MET A 104 14.31 -13.71 16.38
C MET A 104 14.61 -12.24 16.70
N LYS A 105 15.74 -12.00 17.37
CA LYS A 105 16.30 -10.68 17.59
C LYS A 105 17.76 -10.67 17.21
N ASN A 106 18.18 -9.65 16.47
CA ASN A 106 19.60 -9.48 16.15
C ASN A 106 20.40 -8.98 17.37
N ALA A 107 21.72 -8.82 17.24
CA ALA A 107 22.59 -8.39 18.33
C ALA A 107 22.22 -7.02 18.94
N LYS A 108 21.41 -6.22 18.23
CA LYS A 108 20.88 -4.93 18.68
C LYS A 108 19.48 -5.04 19.30
N GLY A 109 18.90 -6.24 19.32
CA GLY A 109 17.58 -6.51 19.87
C GLY A 109 16.40 -6.25 18.92
N GLN A 110 16.64 -5.86 17.65
CA GLN A 110 15.60 -5.62 16.64
C GLN A 110 14.97 -6.94 16.18
N GLN A 111 13.65 -6.94 15.98
CA GLN A 111 12.90 -8.11 15.50
C GLN A 111 13.29 -8.46 14.07
N LEU A 112 13.25 -9.74 13.75
CA LEU A 112 13.73 -10.25 12.47
C LEU A 112 12.91 -9.73 11.29
N GLU A 113 11.58 -9.68 11.40
CA GLU A 113 10.65 -9.21 10.38
C GLU A 113 10.81 -7.72 10.05
N ASP A 114 11.21 -6.91 11.04
CA ASP A 114 11.57 -5.51 10.84
C ASP A 114 12.94 -5.36 10.16
N GLU A 115 13.90 -6.20 10.53
CA GLU A 115 15.20 -6.27 9.85
C GLU A 115 15.01 -6.65 8.37
N LEU A 116 14.13 -7.60 8.09
CA LEU A 116 13.78 -8.03 6.75
C LEU A 116 13.05 -6.93 5.94
N PHE A 117 12.17 -6.15 6.58
CA PHE A 117 11.56 -4.98 5.95
C PHE A 117 12.62 -3.95 5.50
N GLU A 118 13.60 -3.66 6.36
CA GLU A 118 14.71 -2.76 6.03
C GLU A 118 15.62 -3.34 4.96
N ALA A 119 15.91 -4.63 5.03
CA ALA A 119 16.67 -5.33 4.02
C ALA A 119 16.02 -5.21 2.63
N CYS A 120 14.69 -5.30 2.53
CA CYS A 120 14.00 -5.05 1.26
C CYS A 120 14.37 -3.68 0.67
N THR A 121 14.39 -2.63 1.49
CA THR A 121 14.80 -1.29 1.05
C THR A 121 16.28 -1.24 0.65
N ASN A 122 17.14 -1.79 1.50
CA ASN A 122 18.61 -1.73 1.33
C ASN A 122 19.09 -2.50 0.10
N TYR A 123 18.45 -3.63 -0.23
CA TYR A 123 18.76 -4.43 -1.41
C TYR A 123 17.88 -4.07 -2.62
N LYS A 124 17.03 -3.04 -2.52
CA LYS A 124 16.09 -2.62 -3.57
C LYS A 124 15.16 -3.76 -4.03
N LEU A 125 14.74 -4.57 -3.07
CA LEU A 125 13.80 -5.67 -3.23
C LEU A 125 12.40 -5.19 -2.87
N ASP A 126 11.41 -5.58 -3.66
CA ASP A 126 10.01 -5.34 -3.33
C ASP A 126 9.49 -6.44 -2.42
N ARG A 127 9.14 -6.09 -1.17
CA ARG A 127 8.57 -7.03 -0.20
C ARG A 127 7.22 -7.63 -0.64
N HIS A 128 6.58 -7.09 -1.68
CA HIS A 128 5.34 -7.64 -2.26
C HIS A 128 5.60 -8.60 -3.40
N SER A 129 6.84 -8.67 -3.88
CA SER A 129 7.26 -9.59 -4.94
C SER A 129 7.67 -10.93 -4.31
N PRO A 130 6.99 -12.04 -4.61
CA PRO A 130 7.39 -13.35 -4.10
C PRO A 130 8.81 -13.74 -4.50
N THR A 131 9.25 -13.39 -5.72
CA THR A 131 10.62 -13.66 -6.15
C THR A 131 11.66 -12.84 -5.38
N ASP A 132 11.28 -11.64 -4.94
CA ASP A 132 12.15 -10.77 -4.16
C ASP A 132 12.19 -11.21 -2.68
N LEU A 133 11.11 -11.80 -2.16
CA LEU A 133 11.11 -12.49 -0.86
C LEU A 133 12.01 -13.74 -0.88
N GLN A 134 12.01 -14.50 -1.97
CA GLN A 134 12.97 -15.58 -2.18
C GLN A 134 14.41 -15.05 -2.20
N GLN A 135 14.64 -13.96 -2.93
CA GLN A 135 15.95 -13.33 -2.98
C GLN A 135 16.37 -12.76 -1.62
N LEU A 136 15.43 -12.25 -0.84
CA LEU A 136 15.65 -11.79 0.52
C LEU A 136 16.11 -12.94 1.42
N ALA A 137 15.42 -14.09 1.42
CA ALA A 137 15.84 -15.27 2.17
C ALA A 137 17.27 -15.71 1.77
N LYS A 138 17.58 -15.68 0.47
CA LYS A 138 18.89 -16.03 -0.08
C LYS A 138 20.01 -15.08 0.37
N VAL A 139 19.74 -13.77 0.49
CA VAL A 139 20.70 -12.79 1.03
C VAL A 139 21.13 -13.18 2.45
N TYR A 140 20.24 -13.79 3.23
CA TYR A 140 20.50 -14.28 4.58
C TYR A 140 21.05 -15.71 4.64
N GLY A 141 21.33 -16.31 3.48
CA GLY A 141 21.86 -17.67 3.37
C GLY A 141 20.83 -18.78 3.55
N TYR A 142 19.54 -18.44 3.60
CA TYR A 142 18.45 -19.41 3.63
C TYR A 142 18.06 -19.83 2.22
N GLN A 143 17.46 -21.00 2.14
CA GLN A 143 16.92 -21.52 0.90
C GLN A 143 15.42 -21.32 0.92
N ASP A 144 14.92 -20.72 -0.15
CA ASP A 144 13.50 -20.62 -0.40
C ASP A 144 13.27 -21.00 -1.86
N THR A 145 12.31 -21.88 -2.09
CA THR A 145 11.86 -22.24 -3.43
C THR A 145 10.44 -21.76 -3.60
N PHE A 146 10.27 -20.63 -4.29
CA PHE A 146 8.95 -20.14 -4.64
C PHE A 146 8.38 -20.95 -5.82
N GLN A 147 7.19 -21.51 -5.63
CA GLN A 147 6.39 -22.16 -6.66
C GLN A 147 5.04 -21.47 -6.75
N PHE A 148 4.60 -21.18 -7.97
CA PHE A 148 3.28 -20.60 -8.25
C PHE A 148 2.23 -21.69 -8.59
N ASP A 149 2.68 -22.92 -8.86
CA ASP A 149 1.86 -24.07 -9.29
C ASP A 149 1.96 -25.26 -8.32
N ALA A 150 2.18 -24.96 -7.03
CA ALA A 150 2.31 -25.98 -6.00
C ALA A 150 1.06 -26.87 -5.89
N LYS A 151 1.23 -28.04 -5.27
CA LYS A 151 0.11 -28.92 -4.89
C LYS A 151 0.05 -29.02 -3.38
N TRP A 152 -1.16 -29.03 -2.84
CA TRP A 152 -1.39 -29.20 -1.40
C TRP A 152 -0.79 -30.51 -0.87
N GLU A 153 -0.73 -31.55 -1.70
CA GLU A 153 -0.06 -32.80 -1.37
C GLU A 153 1.46 -32.65 -1.23
N ASP A 154 2.08 -31.79 -2.04
CA ASP A 154 3.51 -31.50 -1.94
C ASP A 154 3.81 -30.61 -0.71
N VAL A 155 2.87 -29.74 -0.32
CA VAL A 155 2.90 -29.04 0.97
C VAL A 155 2.86 -30.04 2.14
N LYS A 156 2.00 -31.06 2.11
CA LYS A 156 1.98 -32.11 3.15
C LYS A 156 3.29 -32.89 3.23
N LYS A 157 3.85 -33.26 2.08
CA LYS A 157 5.17 -33.91 2.01
C LYS A 157 6.26 -33.00 2.57
N TRP A 158 6.26 -31.72 2.22
CA TRP A 158 7.22 -30.74 2.72
C TRP A 158 7.18 -30.61 4.24
N LEU A 159 5.98 -30.46 4.81
CA LEU A 159 5.77 -30.42 6.26
C LEU A 159 6.21 -31.73 6.93
N SER A 160 6.04 -32.88 6.27
CA SER A 160 6.53 -34.19 6.76
C SER A 160 8.06 -34.30 6.83
N LEU A 161 8.78 -33.46 6.08
CA LEU A 161 10.23 -33.31 6.19
C LEU A 161 10.63 -32.37 7.33
N GLY A 162 9.67 -31.88 8.12
CA GLY A 162 9.94 -30.98 9.24
C GLY A 162 10.20 -29.54 8.81
N LYS A 163 9.66 -29.09 7.66
CA LYS A 163 9.96 -27.77 7.08
C LYS A 163 8.69 -26.93 6.91
N PRO A 164 8.66 -25.67 7.38
CA PRO A 164 7.52 -24.78 7.20
C PRO A 164 7.45 -24.25 5.76
N CYS A 165 6.31 -23.69 5.40
CA CYS A 165 6.14 -22.98 4.15
C CYS A 165 5.21 -21.79 4.31
N ILE A 166 5.34 -20.81 3.43
CA ILE A 166 4.49 -19.61 3.42
C ILE A 166 3.56 -19.73 2.22
N THR A 167 2.28 -19.45 2.43
CA THR A 167 1.30 -19.40 1.36
C THR A 167 0.74 -18.00 1.21
N HIS A 168 0.54 -17.59 -0.04
CA HIS A 168 -0.11 -16.34 -0.37
C HIS A 168 -1.61 -16.57 -0.50
N GLY A 169 -2.39 -15.60 -0.05
CA GLY A 169 -3.84 -15.67 -0.16
C GLY A 169 -4.50 -14.31 -0.07
N TRP A 170 -5.80 -14.33 -0.33
CA TRP A 170 -6.60 -13.11 -0.45
C TRP A 170 -7.38 -12.84 0.83
N PHE A 171 -6.66 -12.63 1.93
CA PHE A 171 -7.28 -12.36 3.23
C PHE A 171 -7.59 -10.88 3.46
N THR A 172 -6.75 -9.98 2.92
CA THR A 172 -6.94 -8.52 2.92
C THR A 172 -6.93 -7.98 1.49
N ARG A 173 -7.19 -6.67 1.36
CA ARG A 173 -7.36 -5.97 0.08
C ARG A 173 -6.12 -5.94 -0.81
N THR A 174 -4.94 -6.08 -0.22
CA THR A 174 -3.66 -5.97 -0.92
C THR A 174 -2.96 -7.34 -1.03
N GLY A 175 -3.71 -8.42 -0.76
CA GLY A 175 -3.13 -9.74 -0.55
C GLY A 175 -2.53 -9.86 0.85
N HIS A 176 -2.43 -11.09 1.32
CA HIS A 176 -1.93 -11.39 2.64
C HIS A 176 -1.25 -12.76 2.59
N VAL A 177 -0.26 -12.98 3.44
CA VAL A 177 0.41 -14.28 3.49
C VAL A 177 0.30 -14.87 4.89
N VAL A 178 0.19 -16.19 4.94
CA VAL A 178 0.16 -16.93 6.19
C VAL A 178 1.22 -18.03 6.17
N THR A 179 1.77 -18.35 7.33
CA THR A 179 2.78 -19.40 7.46
C THR A 179 2.09 -20.72 7.82
N ILE A 180 2.20 -21.73 6.97
CA ILE A 180 1.67 -23.07 7.27
C ILE A 180 2.72 -23.83 8.08
N ILE A 181 2.29 -24.27 9.27
CA ILE A 181 3.16 -24.93 10.25
C ILE A 181 2.77 -26.39 10.48
N GLY A 182 1.70 -26.86 9.84
CA GLY A 182 1.23 -28.22 10.05
C GLY A 182 -0.15 -28.48 9.45
N TYR A 183 -0.66 -29.67 9.72
CA TYR A 183 -1.99 -30.11 9.34
C TYR A 183 -2.51 -31.19 10.30
N ASN A 184 -3.83 -31.32 10.38
CA ASN A 184 -4.51 -32.39 11.08
C ASN A 184 -5.79 -32.79 10.33
N GLU A 185 -6.63 -33.62 10.94
CA GLU A 185 -7.91 -34.03 10.35
C GLU A 185 -8.88 -32.87 10.07
N LYS A 186 -8.75 -31.73 10.79
CA LYS A 186 -9.66 -30.57 10.70
C LYS A 186 -9.22 -29.53 9.67
N GLY A 187 -7.93 -29.45 9.36
CA GLY A 187 -7.42 -28.43 8.45
C GLY A 187 -5.91 -28.21 8.53
N TRP A 188 -5.49 -27.10 7.93
CA TRP A 188 -4.15 -26.56 8.03
C TRP A 188 -3.97 -25.84 9.36
N ILE A 189 -2.83 -26.09 9.99
CA ILE A 189 -2.41 -25.34 11.17
C ILE A 189 -1.53 -24.21 10.67
N VAL A 190 -1.94 -22.97 10.90
CA VAL A 190 -1.27 -21.77 10.38
C VAL A 190 -0.88 -20.82 11.49
N ASN A 191 0.20 -20.10 11.26
CA ASN A 191 0.51 -18.86 11.92
C ASN A 191 0.11 -17.72 10.95
N ASP A 192 -1.03 -17.08 11.21
CA ASP A 192 -1.49 -15.91 10.44
C ASP A 192 -0.95 -14.64 11.12
N PRO A 193 -0.05 -13.88 10.47
CA PRO A 193 0.60 -12.76 11.14
C PRO A 193 -0.39 -11.62 11.49
N PHE A 194 -1.56 -11.49 10.87
CA PHE A 194 -2.46 -10.35 11.11
C PHE A 194 -3.58 -10.61 12.13
N GLY A 195 -3.69 -11.83 12.63
CA GLY A 195 -4.74 -12.26 13.56
C GLY A 195 -5.63 -13.33 12.95
N GLU A 196 -6.80 -13.56 13.53
CA GLU A 196 -7.72 -14.56 13.00
C GLU A 196 -8.60 -13.96 11.91
N TRP A 197 -8.62 -14.63 10.76
CA TRP A 197 -9.45 -14.23 9.64
C TRP A 197 -10.86 -14.79 9.77
N TYR A 198 -11.83 -13.90 9.58
CA TYR A 198 -13.24 -14.24 9.38
C TYR A 198 -13.72 -13.65 8.06
N SER A 199 -14.83 -14.20 7.54
CA SER A 199 -15.47 -13.64 6.35
C SER A 199 -15.94 -12.19 6.50
N THR A 200 -16.09 -11.69 7.73
CA THR A 200 -16.42 -10.29 8.05
C THR A 200 -15.20 -9.37 8.21
N GLY A 201 -14.00 -9.90 8.00
CA GLY A 201 -12.73 -9.22 8.21
C GLY A 201 -11.92 -9.85 9.33
N TYR A 202 -10.75 -9.28 9.57
CA TYR A 202 -9.83 -9.76 10.58
C TYR A 202 -10.29 -9.42 12.00
N ASP A 203 -10.25 -10.41 12.89
CA ASP A 203 -10.10 -10.16 14.31
C ASP A 203 -8.61 -10.11 14.64
N ASN A 204 -8.05 -8.90 14.51
CA ASN A 204 -6.66 -8.60 14.85
C ASN A 204 -6.42 -8.46 16.37
N LYS A 205 -7.41 -8.80 17.22
CA LYS A 205 -7.24 -8.93 18.67
C LYS A 205 -7.06 -10.37 19.11
N ALA A 206 -7.49 -11.33 18.30
CA ALA A 206 -7.21 -12.74 18.49
C ALA A 206 -5.78 -13.06 18.04
N SER A 207 -5.12 -14.00 18.73
CA SER A 207 -3.79 -14.44 18.32
C SER A 207 -3.89 -15.25 17.02
N GLY A 208 -3.05 -14.91 16.04
CA GLY A 208 -2.92 -15.68 14.81
C GLY A 208 -2.11 -16.98 14.94
N ALA A 209 -1.67 -17.33 16.15
CA ALA A 209 -0.76 -18.44 16.39
C ALA A 209 -1.47 -19.81 16.36
N GLY A 210 -1.02 -20.70 15.47
CA GLY A 210 -1.50 -22.07 15.40
C GLY A 210 -3.01 -22.21 15.16
N LEU A 211 -3.60 -21.26 14.43
CA LEU A 211 -5.00 -21.28 14.01
C LEU A 211 -5.27 -22.49 13.11
N ILE A 212 -6.49 -23.01 13.17
CA ILE A 212 -6.94 -24.07 12.28
C ILE A 212 -7.79 -23.45 11.19
N TYR A 213 -7.19 -23.28 10.02
CA TYR A 213 -7.93 -22.94 8.81
C TYR A 213 -8.28 -24.21 8.07
N SER A 214 -9.58 -24.42 7.82
CA SER A 214 -10.05 -25.63 7.14
C SER A 214 -9.37 -25.80 5.77
N TYR A 215 -9.24 -27.05 5.31
CA TYR A 215 -8.67 -27.33 3.99
C TYR A 215 -9.40 -26.57 2.88
N ASP A 216 -10.74 -26.50 2.99
CA ASP A 216 -11.57 -25.79 2.03
C ASP A 216 -11.37 -24.28 2.10
N LEU A 217 -11.27 -23.69 3.30
CA LEU A 217 -10.97 -22.26 3.48
C LEU A 217 -9.64 -21.89 2.83
N MET A 218 -8.58 -22.65 3.10
CA MET A 218 -7.26 -22.39 2.54
C MET A 218 -7.23 -22.60 1.04
N ARG A 219 -7.92 -23.64 0.53
CA ARG A 219 -8.07 -23.85 -0.91
C ARG A 219 -8.79 -22.68 -1.58
N GLN A 220 -9.78 -22.08 -0.90
CA GLN A 220 -10.53 -20.94 -1.41
C GLN A 220 -9.72 -19.64 -1.39
N LEU A 221 -8.99 -19.36 -0.31
CA LEU A 221 -8.27 -18.10 -0.14
C LEU A 221 -6.87 -18.10 -0.76
N CYS A 222 -6.19 -19.25 -0.78
CA CYS A 222 -4.79 -19.40 -1.23
C CYS A 222 -4.65 -20.14 -2.57
N GLY A 223 -5.70 -20.84 -3.01
CA GLY A 223 -5.75 -21.48 -4.33
C GLY A 223 -5.75 -23.03 -4.32
N ALA A 224 -5.98 -23.63 -5.48
CA ALA A 224 -6.06 -25.09 -5.66
C ALA A 224 -4.76 -25.67 -6.24
N ASP A 225 -4.64 -27.00 -6.33
CA ASP A 225 -3.47 -27.64 -6.93
C ASP A 225 -3.16 -27.10 -8.34
N GLY A 226 -1.94 -26.63 -8.55
CA GLY A 226 -1.50 -26.01 -9.82
C GLY A 226 -1.79 -24.51 -9.93
N ASP A 227 -2.44 -23.91 -8.93
CA ASP A 227 -2.66 -22.46 -8.77
C ASP A 227 -2.54 -22.11 -7.29
N LEU A 228 -1.36 -22.38 -6.73
CA LEU A 228 -1.07 -22.28 -5.31
C LEU A 228 0.34 -21.75 -5.14
N TRP A 229 0.45 -20.59 -4.49
CA TRP A 229 1.69 -19.85 -4.36
C TRP A 229 2.32 -20.17 -3.02
N ILE A 230 3.43 -20.92 -3.07
CA ILE A 230 4.11 -21.44 -1.90
C ILE A 230 5.58 -21.08 -1.94
N HIS A 231 6.06 -20.54 -0.82
CA HIS A 231 7.47 -20.52 -0.49
C HIS A 231 7.81 -21.78 0.29
N TYR A 232 8.50 -22.71 -0.36
CA TYR A 232 9.06 -23.89 0.29
C TYR A 232 10.36 -23.50 0.98
N PHE A 233 10.22 -23.12 2.26
CA PHE A 233 11.31 -22.56 3.04
C PHE A 233 12.15 -23.65 3.69
N ASP A 234 13.47 -23.55 3.53
CA ASP A 234 14.44 -24.51 4.03
C ASP A 234 15.57 -23.80 4.77
N GLY A 235 16.28 -24.57 5.59
CA GLY A 235 17.38 -24.09 6.40
C GLY A 235 18.55 -23.56 5.56
N LYS A 236 19.56 -23.08 6.29
CA LYS A 236 20.74 -22.49 5.66
C LYS A 236 21.51 -23.45 4.79
N VAL A 237 22.08 -22.91 3.72
CA VAL A 237 23.15 -23.59 2.98
C VAL A 237 24.33 -23.81 3.93
N ALA A 238 24.91 -25.02 3.92
CA ALA A 238 26.02 -25.38 4.80
C ALA A 238 27.17 -24.37 4.69
N GLY A 239 27.58 -23.78 5.82
CA GLY A 239 28.65 -22.78 5.90
C GLY A 239 28.21 -21.32 5.73
N ALA A 240 26.92 -21.02 5.57
CA ALA A 240 26.42 -19.65 5.48
C ALA A 240 26.37 -18.92 6.84
N SER A 241 26.76 -17.65 6.86
CA SER A 241 26.75 -16.77 8.04
C SER A 241 25.33 -16.49 8.58
N THR A 242 25.22 -16.12 9.86
CA THR A 242 23.99 -15.56 10.47
C THR A 242 23.79 -14.08 10.25
N VAL A 243 24.79 -13.41 9.70
CA VAL A 243 24.79 -11.98 9.41
C VAL A 243 24.78 -11.80 7.89
N PRO A 244 23.84 -11.01 7.32
CA PRO A 244 23.79 -10.74 5.88
C PRO A 244 25.02 -9.92 5.42
N PRO A 245 25.47 -10.09 4.17
CA PRO A 245 26.58 -9.31 3.60
C PRO A 245 26.19 -7.84 3.41
N ALA A 246 27.14 -6.90 3.52
CA ALA A 246 26.85 -5.46 3.37
C ALA A 246 26.16 -5.12 2.03
N ALA A 247 25.15 -4.24 2.07
CA ALA A 247 24.41 -3.79 0.90
C ALA A 247 25.31 -2.99 -0.08
N PRO A 248 25.09 -3.07 -1.41
CA PRO A 248 25.89 -2.35 -2.38
C PRO A 248 25.74 -0.81 -2.26
N PRO A 249 26.80 -0.03 -2.48
CA PRO A 249 26.78 1.43 -2.28
C PRO A 249 25.85 2.16 -3.26
N VAL A 250 25.14 3.16 -2.75
CA VAL A 250 24.21 4.03 -3.50
C VAL A 250 25.00 5.12 -4.24
N ALA A 251 24.88 5.19 -5.57
CA ALA A 251 25.56 6.21 -6.37
C ALA A 251 24.88 7.59 -6.23
N THR A 252 25.58 8.57 -5.66
CA THR A 252 25.18 9.98 -5.65
C THR A 252 25.98 10.77 -6.69
N GLY A 253 25.32 11.32 -7.71
CA GLY A 253 25.95 12.16 -8.73
C GLY A 253 26.16 13.59 -8.25
N SER A 254 27.42 14.03 -8.22
CA SER A 254 27.86 15.40 -7.94
C SER A 254 28.14 16.16 -9.24
N GLY A 255 27.59 17.36 -9.40
CA GLY A 255 27.95 18.33 -10.45
C GLY A 255 28.61 19.56 -9.84
N SER A 256 29.84 19.85 -10.28
CA SER A 256 30.70 20.96 -9.84
C SER A 256 30.48 22.23 -10.67
N SER A 257 30.75 23.41 -10.08
CA SER A 257 31.43 24.53 -10.79
C SER A 257 32.05 25.56 -9.84
N ALA A 258 33.30 25.93 -10.14
CA ALA A 258 34.04 27.11 -9.66
C ALA A 258 33.67 28.35 -10.51
N GLY A 259 33.92 29.63 -10.20
CA GLY A 259 34.66 30.36 -9.16
C GLY A 259 34.70 31.86 -9.59
N GLY A 260 35.00 32.81 -8.69
CA GLY A 260 35.28 34.22 -9.06
C GLY A 260 35.10 35.27 -7.93
N SER A 261 36.22 35.91 -7.54
CA SER A 261 36.41 37.00 -6.54
C SER A 261 35.90 38.38 -7.05
N ALA A 262 35.69 39.50 -6.33
CA ALA A 262 36.19 40.03 -5.06
C ALA A 262 35.37 41.27 -4.55
N ASN A 263 35.62 41.64 -3.28
CA ASN A 263 35.65 42.98 -2.62
C ASN A 263 34.46 43.62 -1.83
N VAL A 264 34.57 43.48 -0.48
CA VAL A 264 34.56 44.44 0.67
C VAL A 264 33.57 45.63 0.75
N SER A 265 32.67 45.62 1.75
CA SER A 265 32.69 46.54 2.94
C SER A 265 31.39 46.52 3.79
N SER A 266 31.57 46.81 5.09
CA SER A 266 30.61 46.92 6.22
C SER A 266 30.25 45.61 6.95
N SER A 267 31.05 45.32 7.98
CA SER A 267 30.94 44.12 8.82
C SER A 267 29.79 44.23 9.84
N SER A 268 28.62 43.73 9.45
CA SER A 268 27.83 42.89 10.35
C SER A 268 27.97 41.46 9.83
N ALA A 269 28.14 40.46 10.71
CA ALA A 269 28.29 39.09 10.26
C ALA A 269 27.08 38.71 9.38
N PRO A 270 27.30 38.05 8.22
CA PRO A 270 26.20 37.69 7.33
C PRO A 270 25.18 36.83 8.10
N PRO A 271 23.87 37.12 7.99
CA PRO A 271 22.85 36.39 8.73
C PRO A 271 22.84 34.94 8.28
N LYS A 272 23.05 34.02 9.22
CA LYS A 272 22.99 32.57 8.96
C LYS A 272 21.63 32.00 9.31
N SER A 273 20.83 32.73 10.09
CA SER A 273 19.51 32.32 10.54
C SER A 273 18.54 33.50 10.70
N LEU A 274 17.24 33.20 10.71
CA LEU A 274 16.16 34.12 11.10
C LEU A 274 16.38 34.65 12.52
N GLN A 275 16.98 33.86 13.39
CA GLN A 275 17.30 34.27 14.76
C GLN A 275 18.39 35.35 14.77
N ASP A 276 19.39 35.26 13.88
CA ASP A 276 20.43 36.30 13.73
C ASP A 276 19.82 37.61 13.22
N ILE A 277 18.91 37.54 12.25
CA ILE A 277 18.20 38.72 11.73
C ILE A 277 17.42 39.41 12.85
N TYR A 278 16.71 38.62 13.67
CA TYR A 278 15.93 39.14 14.78
C TYR A 278 16.82 39.74 15.90
N GLN A 279 17.85 39.01 16.34
CA GLN A 279 18.69 39.41 17.47
C GLN A 279 19.64 40.57 17.13
N ASN A 280 20.13 40.62 15.89
CA ASN A 280 21.08 41.64 15.45
C ASN A 280 20.41 42.84 14.77
N GLY A 281 19.06 42.87 14.71
CA GLY A 281 18.30 43.96 14.10
C GLY A 281 18.56 44.14 12.60
N GLN A 282 18.98 43.07 11.90
CA GLN A 282 19.35 43.14 10.49
C GLN A 282 18.12 43.18 9.60
N THR A 283 18.26 43.73 8.39
CA THR A 283 17.22 43.66 7.35
C THR A 283 17.86 43.17 6.06
N VAL A 284 17.28 42.14 5.45
CA VAL A 284 17.80 41.51 4.24
C VAL A 284 16.80 41.67 3.10
N ALA A 285 17.19 42.35 2.02
CA ALA A 285 16.36 42.48 0.83
C ALA A 285 16.18 41.11 0.15
N LEU A 286 14.98 40.82 -0.38
CA LEU A 286 14.70 39.53 -1.03
C LEU A 286 15.59 39.27 -2.27
N THR A 287 16.06 40.32 -2.94
CA THR A 287 17.04 40.22 -4.04
C THR A 287 18.40 39.73 -3.59
N GLU A 288 18.71 39.86 -2.29
CA GLU A 288 19.99 39.55 -1.67
C GLU A 288 19.95 38.27 -0.83
N VAL A 289 18.75 37.76 -0.51
CA VAL A 289 18.54 36.54 0.31
C VAL A 289 19.23 35.32 -0.31
N ALA A 290 19.30 35.24 -1.65
CA ALA A 290 19.99 34.16 -2.36
C ALA A 290 21.49 34.01 -2.00
N LYS A 291 22.11 35.07 -1.44
CA LYS A 291 23.51 35.06 -1.02
C LYS A 291 23.73 34.30 0.30
N TYR A 292 22.66 33.91 0.99
CA TYR A 292 22.70 33.30 2.33
C TYR A 292 22.01 31.92 2.34
N PRO A 293 22.65 30.85 1.80
CA PRO A 293 22.01 29.55 1.62
C PRO A 293 21.56 28.90 2.94
N GLU A 294 22.30 29.09 4.04
CA GLU A 294 21.92 28.58 5.37
C GLU A 294 20.62 29.23 5.89
N LEU A 295 20.51 30.55 5.71
CA LEU A 295 19.30 31.31 6.03
C LEU A 295 18.13 30.86 5.16
N VAL A 296 18.35 30.67 3.85
CA VAL A 296 17.33 30.19 2.91
C VAL A 296 16.82 28.80 3.31
N ALA A 297 17.73 27.87 3.65
CA ALA A 297 17.36 26.53 4.09
C ALA A 297 16.50 26.58 5.36
N GLN A 298 16.86 27.41 6.33
CA GLN A 298 16.07 27.58 7.55
C GLN A 298 14.68 28.18 7.28
N ILE A 299 14.59 29.16 6.38
CA ILE A 299 13.32 29.75 5.94
C ILE A 299 12.45 28.69 5.25
N GLN A 300 13.02 27.90 4.34
CA GLN A 300 12.32 26.80 3.67
C GLN A 300 11.79 25.78 4.69
N ILE A 301 12.56 25.44 5.73
CA ILE A 301 12.09 24.57 6.82
C ILE A 301 10.85 25.16 7.51
N ARG A 302 10.86 26.45 7.87
CA ARG A 302 9.68 27.07 8.50
C ARG A 302 8.49 27.14 7.55
N LEU A 303 8.70 27.51 6.29
CA LEU A 303 7.63 27.57 5.30
C LEU A 303 7.01 26.20 5.06
N LYS A 304 7.81 25.12 5.04
CA LYS A 304 7.31 23.75 4.99
C LYS A 304 6.47 23.39 6.21
N MET A 305 6.94 23.71 7.40
CA MET A 305 6.18 23.46 8.64
C MET A 305 4.90 24.27 8.73
N LEU A 306 4.83 25.42 8.05
CA LEU A 306 3.62 26.24 7.88
C LEU A 306 2.75 25.80 6.68
N GLY A 307 3.15 24.76 5.94
CA GLY A 307 2.43 24.23 4.77
C GLY A 307 2.54 25.06 3.49
N LEU A 308 3.41 26.06 3.45
CA LEU A 308 3.58 27.01 2.33
C LEU A 308 4.58 26.55 1.26
N LEU A 309 5.36 25.50 1.55
CA LEU A 309 6.40 24.99 0.66
C LEU A 309 6.45 23.46 0.73
N GLN A 310 6.78 22.82 -0.41
CA GLN A 310 6.95 21.38 -0.55
C GLN A 310 8.38 21.07 -1.06
N GLY A 311 8.85 19.82 -0.90
CA GLY A 311 10.19 19.42 -1.35
C GLY A 311 11.29 19.57 -0.30
N THR A 312 12.56 19.45 -0.68
CA THR A 312 13.72 19.54 0.23
C THR A 312 14.06 20.99 0.56
N ALA A 313 14.45 21.26 1.82
CA ALA A 313 15.05 22.54 2.18
C ALA A 313 16.55 22.48 1.85
N ASP A 314 16.89 22.95 0.67
CA ASP A 314 18.20 22.81 0.02
C ASP A 314 19.03 24.11 0.05
N GLY A 315 18.46 25.20 0.57
CA GLY A 315 19.10 26.51 0.57
C GLY A 315 19.06 27.21 -0.78
N ALA A 316 18.37 26.66 -1.78
CA ALA A 316 18.22 27.27 -3.09
C ALA A 316 17.10 28.31 -3.07
N TYR A 317 17.46 29.56 -3.38
CA TYR A 317 16.50 30.66 -3.47
C TYR A 317 16.00 30.82 -4.90
N GLY A 318 14.74 30.44 -5.12
CA GLY A 318 14.07 30.53 -6.42
C GLY A 318 12.69 31.16 -6.32
N PRO A 319 11.96 31.28 -7.45
CA PRO A 319 10.67 31.96 -7.52
C PRO A 319 9.61 31.36 -6.57
N ILE A 320 9.68 30.06 -6.31
CA ILE A 320 8.76 29.37 -5.38
C ILE A 320 9.03 29.80 -3.93
N THR A 321 10.30 29.75 -3.50
CA THR A 321 10.71 30.19 -2.16
C THR A 321 10.38 31.67 -1.95
N GLN A 322 10.64 32.52 -2.95
CA GLN A 322 10.32 33.94 -2.91
C GLN A 322 8.81 34.17 -2.75
N ALA A 323 7.97 33.52 -3.57
CA ALA A 323 6.52 33.67 -3.50
C ALA A 323 5.95 33.26 -2.13
N ALA A 324 6.49 32.20 -1.54
CA ALA A 324 6.09 31.75 -0.21
C ALA A 324 6.45 32.78 0.88
N ILE A 325 7.64 33.40 0.82
CA ILE A 325 8.04 34.46 1.76
C ILE A 325 7.14 35.70 1.61
N VAL A 326 6.88 36.14 0.38
CA VAL A 326 5.98 37.26 0.09
C VAL A 326 4.58 37.00 0.64
N ARG A 327 4.07 35.77 0.50
CA ARG A 327 2.76 35.38 1.02
C ARG A 327 2.69 35.49 2.55
N VAL A 328 3.73 35.05 3.26
CA VAL A 328 3.84 35.23 4.71
C VAL A 328 3.88 36.72 5.06
N ALA A 329 4.75 37.48 4.40
CA ALA A 329 4.89 38.91 4.66
C ALA A 329 3.54 39.64 4.53
N LYS A 330 2.82 39.38 3.43
CA LYS A 330 1.49 39.94 3.20
C LYS A 330 0.47 39.53 4.29
N ALA A 331 0.44 38.25 4.67
CA ALA A 331 -0.50 37.74 5.68
C ALA A 331 -0.27 38.37 7.07
N PHE A 332 0.99 38.65 7.41
CA PHE A 332 1.36 39.31 8.67
C PHE A 332 1.55 40.83 8.54
N LYS A 333 1.13 41.42 7.42
CA LYS A 333 1.21 42.87 7.13
C LYS A 333 2.63 43.45 7.25
N GLN A 334 3.62 42.69 6.79
CA GLN A 334 5.03 43.05 6.73
C GLN A 334 5.44 43.48 5.31
N PRO A 335 6.58 44.20 5.14
CA PRO A 335 7.12 44.54 3.83
C PRO A 335 7.40 43.30 2.97
N GLU A 336 6.96 43.33 1.71
CA GLU A 336 7.04 42.18 0.77
C GLU A 336 8.41 42.05 0.08
N ASP A 337 9.25 43.08 0.13
CA ASP A 337 10.52 43.17 -0.59
C ASP A 337 11.76 42.82 0.26
N ARG A 338 11.57 42.57 1.57
CA ARG A 338 12.67 42.35 2.53
C ARG A 338 12.24 41.54 3.75
N ILE A 339 13.18 40.85 4.37
CA ILE A 339 13.03 40.19 5.68
C ILE A 339 13.54 41.16 6.74
N THR A 340 12.63 41.71 7.53
CA THR A 340 12.92 42.57 8.70
C THR A 340 13.08 41.73 9.97
N PRO A 341 13.58 42.30 11.09
CA PRO A 341 13.62 41.61 12.38
C PRO A 341 12.23 41.13 12.84
N GLU A 342 11.19 41.92 12.57
CA GLU A 342 9.81 41.58 12.94
C GLU A 342 9.25 40.46 12.06
N SER A 343 9.50 40.49 10.74
CA SER A 343 9.15 39.38 9.84
C SER A 343 9.86 38.08 10.25
N ALA A 344 11.12 38.17 10.65
CA ALA A 344 11.91 37.02 11.09
C ALA A 344 11.35 36.41 12.39
N LYS A 345 11.03 37.25 13.38
CA LYS A 345 10.39 36.84 14.63
C LYS A 345 9.04 36.14 14.36
N GLN A 346 8.22 36.70 13.47
CA GLN A 346 6.92 36.13 13.13
C GLN A 346 7.06 34.77 12.42
N LEU A 347 8.00 34.62 11.48
CA LEU A 347 8.28 33.34 10.83
C LEU A 347 8.73 32.24 11.81
N ILE A 348 9.48 32.62 12.84
CA ILE A 348 9.92 31.72 13.92
C ILE A 348 8.73 31.27 14.78
N GLN A 349 7.85 32.20 15.15
CA GLN A 349 6.79 31.97 16.15
C GLN A 349 5.47 31.46 15.54
N ALA A 350 5.25 31.67 14.24
CA ALA A 350 3.99 31.31 13.60
C ALA A 350 3.75 29.79 13.64
N GLN A 351 2.57 29.41 14.14
CA GLN A 351 2.03 28.05 14.06
C GLN A 351 1.14 27.85 12.82
N SER A 352 0.56 28.94 12.32
CA SER A 352 -0.28 29.00 11.12
C SER A 352 -0.13 30.35 10.45
N VAL A 353 -0.50 30.45 9.17
CA VAL A 353 -0.50 31.73 8.45
C VAL A 353 -1.93 32.25 8.31
N PRO A 354 -2.25 33.45 8.83
CA PRO A 354 -3.61 34.01 8.76
C PRO A 354 -4.16 34.04 7.33
N GLY A 355 -5.35 33.49 7.13
CA GLY A 355 -6.01 33.42 5.82
C GLY A 355 -5.43 32.37 4.86
N PHE A 356 -4.36 31.66 5.25
CA PHE A 356 -3.77 30.57 4.48
C PHE A 356 -4.16 29.23 5.11
N ASN A 357 -4.97 28.46 4.39
CA ASN A 357 -5.16 27.04 4.67
C ASN A 357 -4.50 26.26 3.52
N PRO A 358 -3.37 25.57 3.75
CA PRO A 358 -2.66 24.83 2.71
C PRO A 358 -3.52 23.73 2.05
N GLN A 359 -4.58 23.27 2.72
CA GLN A 359 -5.52 22.27 2.21
C GLN A 359 -6.50 22.86 1.18
N ARG A 360 -6.79 24.17 1.25
CA ARG A 360 -7.64 24.89 0.27
C ARG A 360 -6.90 25.19 -1.05
N GLU A 361 -5.57 25.01 -1.11
CA GLU A 361 -4.78 25.21 -2.33
C GLU A 361 -4.63 23.93 -3.17
N MET A 362 -5.03 22.74 -2.68
CA MET A 362 -4.97 21.50 -3.47
C MET A 362 -6.00 21.49 -4.61
N ILE A 363 -7.21 22.01 -4.34
CA ILE A 363 -8.28 22.18 -5.33
C ILE A 363 -9.28 23.23 -4.84
N SER A 364 -9.75 24.10 -5.73
CA SER A 364 -10.75 25.12 -5.37
C SER A 364 -12.17 24.57 -5.48
N PRO A 365 -13.16 25.16 -4.77
CA PRO A 365 -14.57 24.84 -4.96
C PRO A 365 -15.05 25.01 -6.40
N GLU A 366 -14.53 26.01 -7.13
CA GLU A 366 -14.87 26.28 -8.53
C GLU A 366 -14.37 25.18 -9.46
N VAL A 367 -13.12 24.74 -9.26
CA VAL A 367 -12.54 23.61 -10.00
C VAL A 367 -13.30 22.32 -9.68
N THR A 368 -13.61 22.10 -8.40
CA THR A 368 -14.38 20.93 -7.94
C THR A 368 -15.77 20.91 -8.58
N ALA A 369 -16.52 22.01 -8.48
CA ALA A 369 -17.87 22.14 -9.05
C ALA A 369 -17.87 21.92 -10.56
N LYS A 370 -16.88 22.49 -11.26
CA LYS A 370 -16.73 22.31 -12.71
C LYS A 370 -16.42 20.85 -13.09
N ILE A 371 -15.52 20.18 -12.38
CA ILE A 371 -15.11 18.81 -12.72
C ILE A 371 -16.23 17.81 -12.41
N LEU A 372 -16.86 17.96 -11.23
CA LEU A 372 -17.91 17.06 -10.75
C LEU A 372 -19.30 17.40 -11.32
N ASN A 373 -19.45 18.53 -12.03
CA ASN A 373 -20.73 19.02 -12.53
C ASN A 373 -21.78 19.18 -11.42
N CYS A 374 -21.36 19.65 -10.24
CA CYS A 374 -22.23 19.90 -9.10
C CYS A 374 -22.46 21.41 -8.88
N PRO A 375 -23.51 21.79 -8.12
CA PRO A 375 -23.73 23.18 -7.78
C PRO A 375 -22.52 23.78 -7.04
N LEU A 376 -22.07 24.96 -7.48
CA LEU A 376 -20.94 25.66 -6.84
C LEU A 376 -21.19 25.89 -5.34
N ALA A 377 -22.43 26.21 -4.96
CA ALA A 377 -22.81 26.41 -3.57
C ALA A 377 -22.57 25.15 -2.71
N ASP A 378 -22.81 23.96 -3.26
CA ASP A 378 -22.57 22.70 -2.55
C ASP A 378 -21.06 22.43 -2.43
N ALA A 379 -20.28 22.63 -3.51
CA ALA A 379 -18.83 22.52 -3.44
C ALA A 379 -18.23 23.51 -2.41
N GLN A 380 -18.70 24.76 -2.36
CA GLN A 380 -18.27 25.76 -1.39
C GLN A 380 -18.61 25.37 0.06
N LYS A 381 -19.77 24.73 0.26
CA LYS A 381 -20.25 24.32 1.58
C LYS A 381 -19.55 23.07 2.12
N TYR A 382 -19.41 22.04 1.29
CA TYR A 382 -19.01 20.69 1.77
C TYR A 382 -17.54 20.36 1.57
N LEU A 383 -16.86 20.95 0.58
CA LEU A 383 -15.46 20.65 0.28
C LEU A 383 -14.53 20.94 1.46
N PRO A 384 -14.65 22.09 2.17
CA PRO A 384 -13.79 22.37 3.31
C PRO A 384 -13.93 21.32 4.42
N GLY A 385 -15.16 20.87 4.73
CA GLY A 385 -15.41 19.84 5.74
C GLY A 385 -14.84 18.48 5.36
N MET A 386 -14.98 18.08 4.09
CA MET A 386 -14.39 16.84 3.57
C MET A 386 -12.86 16.85 3.64
N LEU A 387 -12.22 17.93 3.20
CA LEU A 387 -10.77 18.10 3.28
C LEU A 387 -10.29 18.06 4.73
N ASN A 388 -11.00 18.75 5.63
CA ASN A 388 -10.71 18.73 7.05
C ASN A 388 -10.83 17.31 7.62
N ALA A 389 -11.87 16.54 7.30
CA ALA A 389 -12.06 15.19 7.80
C ALA A 389 -10.98 14.19 7.31
N LEU A 390 -10.62 14.24 6.02
CA LEU A 390 -9.51 13.43 5.48
C LEU A 390 -8.18 13.81 6.12
N ASN A 391 -7.98 15.10 6.38
CA ASN A 391 -6.80 15.61 7.05
C ASN A 391 -6.76 15.23 8.55
N GLU A 392 -7.90 15.26 9.24
CA GLU A 392 -8.05 14.79 10.61
C GLU A 392 -7.71 13.30 10.72
N LYS A 393 -8.08 12.50 9.70
CA LYS A 393 -7.64 11.10 9.55
C LYS A 393 -6.21 10.94 9.04
N LYS A 394 -5.54 12.05 8.71
CA LYS A 394 -4.17 12.13 8.19
C LYS A 394 -3.94 11.32 6.91
N ILE A 395 -5.01 11.02 6.18
CA ILE A 395 -4.96 10.33 4.90
C ILE A 395 -5.03 11.30 3.72
N LEU A 396 -5.19 12.61 3.98
CA LEU A 396 -5.22 13.62 2.93
C LEU A 396 -3.85 13.74 2.23
N ASN A 397 -3.79 13.24 1.00
CA ASN A 397 -2.72 13.41 0.04
C ASN A 397 -3.34 13.53 -1.36
N LYS A 398 -2.57 13.87 -2.40
CA LYS A 398 -3.14 14.07 -3.74
C LYS A 398 -3.92 12.83 -4.21
N PRO A 399 -3.37 11.61 -4.11
CA PRO A 399 -4.14 10.46 -4.54
C PRO A 399 -5.42 10.22 -3.76
N THR A 400 -5.39 10.39 -2.44
CA THR A 400 -6.58 10.21 -1.59
C THR A 400 -7.62 11.28 -1.81
N LEU A 401 -7.20 12.53 -2.07
CA LEU A 401 -8.10 13.61 -2.45
C LEU A 401 -8.83 13.29 -3.75
N ILE A 402 -8.10 12.82 -4.76
CA ILE A 402 -8.67 12.38 -6.03
C ILE A 402 -9.66 11.23 -5.80
N ALA A 403 -9.29 10.23 -4.99
CA ALA A 403 -10.15 9.11 -4.63
C ALA A 403 -11.45 9.58 -3.96
N ALA A 404 -11.36 10.49 -3.00
CA ALA A 404 -12.52 11.00 -2.26
C ALA A 404 -13.45 11.81 -3.15
N LEU A 405 -12.91 12.75 -3.93
CA LEU A 405 -13.70 13.60 -4.83
C LEU A 405 -14.39 12.80 -5.94
N ALA A 406 -13.67 11.87 -6.58
CA ALA A 406 -14.25 11.00 -7.59
C ALA A 406 -15.33 10.09 -6.99
N THR A 407 -15.11 9.59 -5.77
CA THR A 407 -16.11 8.78 -5.05
C THR A 407 -17.37 9.60 -4.81
N ILE A 408 -17.26 10.80 -4.23
CA ILE A 408 -18.42 11.65 -3.94
C ILE A 408 -19.16 12.06 -5.22
N GLY A 409 -18.44 12.35 -6.29
CA GLY A 409 -19.02 12.70 -7.58
C GLY A 409 -19.96 11.62 -8.11
N VAL A 410 -19.64 10.35 -7.87
CA VAL A 410 -20.49 9.21 -8.26
C VAL A 410 -21.59 8.94 -7.23
N GLU A 411 -21.25 8.87 -5.94
CA GLU A 411 -22.21 8.46 -4.91
C GLU A 411 -23.32 9.49 -4.66
N THR A 412 -23.06 10.77 -4.94
CA THR A 412 -23.98 11.83 -4.54
C THR A 412 -24.34 12.82 -5.64
N ALA A 413 -23.59 12.87 -6.75
CA ALA A 413 -23.70 13.77 -7.92
C ALA A 413 -23.71 15.29 -7.63
N GLY A 414 -24.37 15.75 -6.58
CA GLY A 414 -24.45 17.14 -6.11
C GLY A 414 -23.41 17.49 -5.04
N PHE A 415 -22.45 16.61 -4.74
CA PHE A 415 -21.39 16.86 -3.75
C PHE A 415 -21.92 17.22 -2.35
N ARG A 416 -23.03 16.58 -1.94
CA ARG A 416 -23.67 16.79 -0.63
C ARG A 416 -24.01 15.44 0.00
N PRO A 417 -24.04 15.32 1.34
CA PRO A 417 -24.61 14.15 1.99
C PRO A 417 -26.07 14.00 1.57
N ILE A 418 -26.44 12.83 1.05
CA ILE A 418 -27.83 12.54 0.64
C ILE A 418 -28.37 11.33 1.38
N LYS A 419 -29.70 11.26 1.45
CA LYS A 419 -30.43 10.04 1.75
C LYS A 419 -30.62 9.27 0.44
N GLU A 420 -30.51 7.95 0.53
CA GLU A 420 -30.86 7.05 -0.56
C GLU A 420 -32.27 7.36 -1.08
N TRP A 421 -32.46 7.34 -2.41
CA TRP A 421 -33.75 7.64 -3.01
C TRP A 421 -34.72 6.48 -2.80
N GLY A 422 -35.85 6.75 -2.14
CA GLY A 422 -36.86 5.74 -1.85
C GLY A 422 -37.76 6.12 -0.68
N GLY A 423 -38.84 5.36 -0.51
CA GLY A 423 -39.74 5.45 0.63
C GLY A 423 -39.58 4.29 1.60
N ASP A 424 -40.23 4.38 2.76
CA ASP A 424 -40.10 3.38 3.83
C ASP A 424 -40.50 1.97 3.38
N ALA A 425 -41.52 1.84 2.52
CA ALA A 425 -41.92 0.57 1.93
C ALA A 425 -40.77 -0.06 1.11
N TYR A 426 -40.11 0.75 0.28
CA TYR A 426 -38.95 0.32 -0.51
C TYR A 426 -37.76 -0.07 0.38
N PHE A 427 -37.41 0.73 1.39
CA PHE A 427 -36.30 0.39 2.28
C PHE A 427 -36.57 -0.82 3.17
N THR A 428 -37.83 -0.99 3.60
CA THR A 428 -38.25 -2.18 4.33
C THR A 428 -38.10 -3.41 3.44
N GLU A 429 -38.59 -3.34 2.20
CA GLU A 429 -38.41 -4.41 1.21
C GLU A 429 -36.93 -4.73 0.98
N MET A 430 -36.06 -3.72 0.91
CA MET A 430 -34.64 -3.89 0.58
C MET A 430 -33.74 -4.33 1.74
N TYR A 431 -34.04 -3.93 2.98
CA TYR A 431 -33.09 -4.01 4.09
C TYR A 431 -33.62 -4.67 5.36
N GLU A 432 -34.93 -4.89 5.50
CA GLU A 432 -35.51 -5.48 6.70
C GLU A 432 -35.03 -6.93 6.91
N GLY A 433 -34.71 -7.30 8.15
CA GLY A 433 -34.27 -8.67 8.50
C GLY A 433 -32.87 -9.07 8.00
N ARG A 434 -32.14 -8.18 7.34
CA ARG A 434 -30.77 -8.44 6.86
C ARG A 434 -29.77 -8.54 8.00
N SER A 435 -29.48 -9.76 8.42
CA SER A 435 -28.52 -10.08 9.49
C SER A 435 -27.10 -9.59 9.22
N ASP A 436 -26.66 -9.61 7.96
CA ASP A 436 -25.35 -9.12 7.53
C ASP A 436 -25.20 -7.59 7.66
N LEU A 437 -26.31 -6.87 7.60
CA LEU A 437 -26.41 -5.44 7.90
C LEU A 437 -26.67 -5.15 9.38
N GLY A 438 -26.80 -6.19 10.21
CA GLY A 438 -27.22 -6.10 11.60
C GLY A 438 -28.68 -5.70 11.81
N ASN A 439 -29.49 -5.69 10.74
CA ASN A 439 -30.91 -5.35 10.77
C ASN A 439 -31.70 -6.54 11.33
N THR A 440 -31.73 -6.64 12.65
CA THR A 440 -32.26 -7.80 13.39
C THR A 440 -33.53 -7.46 14.16
N GLN A 441 -33.94 -6.19 14.15
CA GLN A 441 -35.15 -5.72 14.82
C GLN A 441 -36.17 -5.20 13.80
N PRO A 442 -37.48 -5.38 14.05
CA PRO A 442 -38.53 -4.82 13.20
C PRO A 442 -38.37 -3.30 12.98
N GLY A 443 -38.38 -2.88 11.72
CA GLY A 443 -38.25 -1.48 11.29
C GLY A 443 -36.82 -1.04 11.00
N ASP A 444 -35.84 -1.94 11.12
CA ASP A 444 -34.44 -1.64 10.84
C ASP A 444 -34.19 -1.27 9.38
N GLY A 445 -34.93 -1.88 8.46
CA GLY A 445 -34.74 -1.67 7.03
C GLY A 445 -35.00 -0.21 6.64
N ALA A 446 -36.16 0.32 7.06
CA ALA A 446 -36.50 1.73 6.85
C ALA A 446 -35.62 2.68 7.67
N ARG A 447 -35.26 2.31 8.90
CA ARG A 447 -34.48 3.20 9.79
C ARG A 447 -33.05 3.41 9.32
N TYR A 448 -32.36 2.34 8.92
CA TYR A 448 -30.93 2.33 8.59
C TYR A 448 -30.66 2.21 7.08
N HIS A 449 -31.47 2.89 6.24
CA HIS A 449 -31.20 3.05 4.81
C HIS A 449 -29.98 3.96 4.53
N GLY A 450 -29.48 3.95 3.29
CA GLY A 450 -28.24 4.66 2.90
C GLY A 450 -28.25 6.15 3.19
N ARG A 451 -27.19 6.65 3.84
CA ARG A 451 -26.97 8.10 4.05
C ARG A 451 -25.50 8.52 3.95
N GLY A 452 -25.30 9.81 3.65
CA GLY A 452 -24.00 10.47 3.70
C GLY A 452 -23.24 10.45 2.37
N PHE A 453 -21.97 10.85 2.39
CA PHE A 453 -21.11 10.86 1.20
C PHE A 453 -20.76 9.47 0.66
N ILE A 454 -20.86 8.44 1.52
CA ILE A 454 -20.47 7.06 1.21
C ILE A 454 -21.65 6.08 1.31
N GLN A 455 -22.87 6.60 1.51
CA GLN A 455 -24.11 5.82 1.63
C GLN A 455 -23.98 4.64 2.62
N ILE A 456 -23.62 4.90 3.88
CA ILE A 456 -23.60 3.83 4.90
C ILE A 456 -25.02 3.30 5.13
N THR A 457 -25.18 1.98 5.16
CA THR A 457 -26.48 1.28 5.25
C THR A 457 -26.41 0.15 6.27
N GLY A 458 -27.46 -0.06 7.05
CA GLY A 458 -27.57 -1.15 8.01
C GLY A 458 -27.18 -0.79 9.44
N ARG A 459 -27.94 -1.28 10.42
CA ARG A 459 -27.77 -1.01 11.85
C ARG A 459 -26.34 -1.29 12.33
N ALA A 460 -25.71 -2.37 11.86
CA ALA A 460 -24.32 -2.71 12.21
C ALA A 460 -23.35 -1.60 11.80
N ASN A 461 -23.49 -1.05 10.58
CA ASN A 461 -22.63 0.02 10.08
C ASN A 461 -22.90 1.33 10.82
N TYR A 462 -24.15 1.70 11.07
CA TYR A 462 -24.48 2.88 11.87
C TYR A 462 -23.94 2.78 13.30
N ARG A 463 -24.02 1.59 13.92
CA ARG A 463 -23.42 1.30 15.23
C ARG A 463 -21.90 1.37 15.19
N ASP A 464 -21.28 0.80 14.17
CA ASP A 464 -19.83 0.76 14.03
C ASP A 464 -19.24 2.16 13.80
N TYR A 465 -19.72 2.87 12.78
CA TYR A 465 -19.29 4.24 12.50
C TYR A 465 -19.70 5.21 13.62
N GLY A 466 -20.86 5.01 14.26
CA GLY A 466 -21.26 5.79 15.44
C GLY A 466 -20.26 5.68 16.58
N ARG A 467 -19.86 4.45 16.91
CA ARG A 467 -18.83 4.19 17.93
C ARG A 467 -17.48 4.77 17.54
N LYS A 468 -17.04 4.56 16.29
CA LYS A 468 -15.75 5.09 15.78
C LYS A 468 -15.68 6.62 15.81
N LEU A 469 -16.80 7.31 15.63
CA LEU A 469 -16.86 8.77 15.55
C LEU A 469 -17.31 9.46 16.86
N GLY A 470 -17.77 8.71 17.86
CA GLY A 470 -18.36 9.27 19.08
C GLY A 470 -19.69 9.98 18.83
N VAL A 471 -20.44 9.53 17.83
CA VAL A 471 -21.71 10.13 17.40
C VAL A 471 -22.81 9.08 17.57
N PRO A 472 -23.99 9.42 18.11
CA PRO A 472 -25.07 8.46 18.34
C PRO A 472 -25.80 8.08 17.04
N LEU A 473 -25.08 7.56 16.04
CA LEU A 473 -25.59 7.22 14.71
C LEU A 473 -26.58 6.04 14.73
N GLU A 474 -26.42 5.08 15.65
CA GLU A 474 -27.41 4.02 15.80
C GLU A 474 -28.74 4.56 16.37
N GLN A 475 -28.67 5.51 17.31
CA GLN A 475 -29.88 6.11 17.89
C GLN A 475 -30.52 7.11 16.93
N ASN A 476 -29.71 7.95 16.28
CA ASN A 476 -30.11 9.00 15.36
C ASN A 476 -29.37 8.88 14.01
N PRO A 477 -29.84 8.03 13.08
CA PRO A 477 -29.15 7.77 11.81
C PRO A 477 -29.13 8.98 10.86
N ASP A 478 -30.05 9.94 11.01
CA ASP A 478 -30.08 11.14 10.18
C ASP A 478 -28.87 12.06 10.40
N LEU A 479 -28.13 11.89 11.50
CA LEU A 479 -26.85 12.56 11.71
C LEU A 479 -25.83 12.24 10.61
N ALA A 480 -25.97 11.14 9.87
CA ALA A 480 -25.11 10.86 8.71
C ALA A 480 -25.32 11.83 7.53
N LEU A 481 -26.41 12.61 7.54
CA LEU A 481 -26.69 13.68 6.56
C LEU A 481 -26.09 15.03 6.96
N ASP A 482 -25.65 15.17 8.20
CA ASP A 482 -24.93 16.37 8.61
C ASP A 482 -23.61 16.49 7.83
N ALA A 483 -23.25 17.73 7.46
CA ALA A 483 -22.10 18.02 6.62
C ALA A 483 -20.79 17.54 7.25
N GLU A 484 -20.61 17.82 8.54
CA GLU A 484 -19.40 17.51 9.28
C GLU A 484 -19.34 16.02 9.61
N ILE A 485 -20.44 15.46 10.10
CA ILE A 485 -20.51 14.04 10.46
C ILE A 485 -20.36 13.16 9.22
N GLY A 486 -21.04 13.49 8.12
CA GLY A 486 -20.92 12.79 6.84
C GLY A 486 -19.49 12.78 6.31
N ALA A 487 -18.78 13.91 6.40
CA ALA A 487 -17.37 14.00 6.01
C ALA A 487 -16.47 13.12 6.90
N ARG A 488 -16.73 13.10 8.21
CA ARG A 488 -16.01 12.23 9.16
C ARG A 488 -16.29 10.74 8.91
N ILE A 489 -17.50 10.37 8.51
CA ILE A 489 -17.84 8.99 8.08
C ILE A 489 -17.04 8.63 6.83
N LEU A 490 -17.02 9.47 5.80
CA LEU A 490 -16.24 9.24 4.58
C LEU A 490 -14.76 8.98 4.90
N ALA A 491 -14.16 9.84 5.71
CA ALA A 491 -12.75 9.74 6.07
C ALA A 491 -12.45 8.47 6.89
N GLN A 492 -13.32 8.11 7.85
CA GLN A 492 -13.19 6.86 8.60
C GLN A 492 -13.35 5.64 7.69
N TYR A 493 -14.30 5.68 6.76
CA TYR A 493 -14.56 4.60 5.80
C TYR A 493 -13.35 4.37 4.89
N PHE A 494 -12.74 5.46 4.40
CA PHE A 494 -11.52 5.41 3.60
C PHE A 494 -10.37 4.80 4.38
N TRP A 495 -10.22 5.20 5.64
CA TRP A 495 -9.19 4.67 6.53
C TRP A 495 -9.39 3.18 6.84
N ASP A 496 -10.59 2.74 7.22
CA ASP A 496 -10.88 1.35 7.59
C ASP A 496 -10.57 0.37 6.45
N ARG A 497 -10.80 0.84 5.23
CA ARG A 497 -10.58 0.03 4.05
C ARG A 497 -9.21 0.22 3.47
N GLU A 498 -8.41 1.17 3.98
CA GLU A 498 -7.09 1.69 3.55
C GLU A 498 -7.05 2.39 2.17
N ILE A 499 -8.16 2.99 1.74
CA ILE A 499 -8.38 3.53 0.37
C ILE A 499 -7.28 4.52 -0.05
N ASP A 500 -6.71 5.23 0.93
CA ASP A 500 -5.58 6.13 0.76
C ASP A 500 -4.31 5.42 0.28
N MET A 501 -4.05 4.20 0.75
CA MET A 501 -2.89 3.41 0.37
C MET A 501 -3.02 2.86 -1.04
N ILE A 502 -4.21 2.36 -1.42
CA ILE A 502 -4.46 1.98 -2.82
C ILE A 502 -4.30 3.19 -3.73
N ALA A 503 -4.87 4.33 -3.32
CA ALA A 503 -4.79 5.53 -4.12
C ALA A 503 -3.32 5.94 -4.29
N LYS A 504 -2.52 5.86 -3.22
CA LYS A 504 -1.08 6.16 -3.24
C LYS A 504 -0.27 5.24 -4.14
N GLU A 505 -0.64 3.96 -4.21
CA GLU A 505 -0.08 2.99 -5.16
C GLU A 505 -0.58 3.21 -6.61
N GLY A 506 -1.57 4.09 -6.79
CA GLY A 506 -2.18 4.40 -8.08
C GLY A 506 -3.27 3.42 -8.51
N ASP A 507 -3.74 2.51 -7.64
CA ASP A 507 -4.77 1.53 -7.98
C ASP A 507 -6.21 2.08 -7.79
N TRP A 508 -6.64 2.89 -8.75
CA TRP A 508 -7.97 3.52 -8.75
C TRP A 508 -9.15 2.53 -8.81
N LYS A 509 -8.92 1.33 -9.34
CA LYS A 509 -9.95 0.28 -9.37
C LYS A 509 -10.10 -0.36 -7.99
N GLY A 510 -8.99 -0.60 -7.28
CA GLY A 510 -9.02 -1.01 -5.88
C GLY A 510 -9.73 0.02 -5.01
N VAL A 511 -9.53 1.32 -5.27
CA VAL A 511 -10.26 2.41 -4.57
C VAL A 511 -11.77 2.23 -4.76
N ARG A 512 -12.24 2.08 -6.01
CA ARG A 512 -13.68 1.92 -6.30
C ARG A 512 -14.27 0.67 -5.67
N ARG A 513 -13.54 -0.46 -5.70
CA ARG A 513 -13.93 -1.74 -5.08
C ARG A 513 -14.01 -1.66 -3.57
N ALA A 514 -13.01 -1.03 -2.94
CA ALA A 514 -13.04 -0.80 -1.50
C ALA A 514 -14.27 0.01 -1.10
N VAL A 515 -14.69 0.97 -1.93
CA VAL A 515 -15.88 1.76 -1.66
C VAL A 515 -17.20 1.04 -1.93
N ASN A 516 -17.43 0.53 -3.13
CA ASN A 516 -18.76 0.01 -3.51
C ASN A 516 -18.88 -1.52 -3.39
N GLY A 517 -17.81 -2.22 -2.99
CA GLY A 517 -17.71 -3.67 -3.15
C GLY A 517 -17.55 -4.12 -4.60
N GLY A 518 -17.38 -3.19 -5.56
CA GLY A 518 -17.36 -3.44 -7.00
C GLY A 518 -16.96 -2.19 -7.82
N LEU A 519 -17.24 -2.19 -9.12
CA LEU A 519 -16.94 -1.07 -10.05
C LEU A 519 -18.20 -0.30 -10.51
N ASN A 520 -19.31 -0.34 -9.76
CA ASN A 520 -20.50 0.42 -10.13
C ASN A 520 -20.19 1.92 -10.20
N GLY A 521 -20.73 2.58 -11.23
CA GLY A 521 -20.44 3.99 -11.52
C GLY A 521 -19.01 4.25 -12.02
N TRP A 522 -18.28 3.24 -12.52
CA TRP A 522 -16.92 3.44 -13.04
C TRP A 522 -16.82 4.42 -14.22
N ASP A 523 -17.80 4.41 -15.13
CA ASP A 523 -17.85 5.32 -16.30
C ASP A 523 -18.04 6.79 -15.90
N GLU A 524 -18.47 7.03 -14.67
CA GLU A 524 -18.52 8.35 -14.06
C GLU A 524 -17.26 8.59 -13.21
N PHE A 525 -16.83 7.60 -12.43
CA PHE A 525 -15.67 7.68 -11.53
C PHE A 525 -14.35 7.97 -12.25
N TRP A 526 -14.04 7.22 -13.30
CA TRP A 526 -12.72 7.30 -13.95
C TRP A 526 -12.49 8.60 -14.71
N PRO A 527 -13.44 9.12 -15.51
CA PRO A 527 -13.30 10.45 -16.10
C PRO A 527 -13.13 11.55 -15.06
N LEU A 528 -13.73 11.41 -13.87
CA LEU A 528 -13.50 12.33 -12.76
C LEU A 528 -12.06 12.21 -12.25
N VAL A 529 -11.55 10.99 -12.00
CA VAL A 529 -10.16 10.77 -11.57
C VAL A 529 -9.16 11.43 -12.54
N GLN A 530 -9.33 11.25 -13.85
CA GLN A 530 -8.42 11.82 -14.86
C GLN A 530 -8.44 13.36 -14.88
N LYS A 531 -9.64 13.94 -14.82
CA LYS A 531 -9.81 15.40 -14.73
C LYS A 531 -9.20 15.94 -13.43
N LEU A 532 -9.38 15.24 -12.32
CA LEU A 532 -8.84 15.62 -11.01
C LEU A 532 -7.31 15.49 -10.96
N GLN A 533 -6.73 14.42 -11.51
CA GLN A 533 -5.28 14.24 -11.64
C GLN A 533 -4.64 15.37 -12.46
N SER A 534 -5.35 15.88 -13.47
CA SER A 534 -4.87 16.98 -14.31
C SER A 534 -5.03 18.36 -13.64
N ALA A 535 -5.97 18.47 -12.69
CA ALA A 535 -6.33 19.73 -12.05
C ALA A 535 -5.66 19.95 -10.68
N ILE A 536 -5.27 18.87 -10.00
CA ILE A 536 -4.62 18.91 -8.69
C ILE A 536 -3.10 18.93 -8.89
N ALA A 537 -2.51 20.12 -8.70
CA ALA A 537 -1.08 20.39 -8.93
C ALA A 537 -0.16 19.68 -7.94
#